data_AF-A0A9C8C672-F1
#
_entry.id   AF-A0A9C8C672-F1
#
_cell.length_a   1.000
_cell.length_b   1.000
_cell.length_c   1.000
_cell.angle_alpha   90.00
_cell.angle_beta   90.00
_cell.angle_gamma   90.00
#
_symmetry.space_group_name_H-M   'P 1'
#
loop_
_entity.id
_entity.type
_entity.pdbx_description
1 polymer ?
#
loop_
_entity_poly.entity_id
_entity_poly.type
_entity_poly.pdbx_seq_one_letter_code
_entity_poly.pdbx_strand_id
1 'polypeptide(L)'
;MKPIYVLDTNVLLDEPNIIYSFPDAEIVISETVLSEIDKLKTTKASTDLKYHGREISRALFELSKKGKLREGIRIDNGAVIKIATFDSSGEVPKSLNLKNTDDRILALTFQIHKKNPKNLTLVTSDLNMLLKAQTLGINIQYKEGQPAKGFQFFRKTTWKKNVPWFLTIFLVLVISGGIVFYFQAYVPSKETPADISSEIMVQQKIYEDQKNEYLKALENDPNDLQALVGLGNLYFDTKQHQLAINMYQRALEIRPSDTNIKTDLGIAYFYLGMNDAAVREFQAVIEIDPNHPNAHFNMGIVLWRGKSDLNNAVKEFEKYLELRPEGPSAEEAKQNIAQINAALKKSEGESE
;
A
#
# COMPACT_ATOMS: atom_id res chain seq x y z
N MET A 1 7.56 -34.05 3.11
CA MET A 1 6.18 -33.50 2.90
C MET A 1 6.35 -32.08 2.36
N LYS A 2 5.40 -31.53 1.61
CA LYS A 2 5.44 -30.11 1.20
C LYS A 2 5.20 -29.21 2.44
N PRO A 3 5.80 -28.00 2.51
CA PRO A 3 5.41 -27.00 3.49
C PRO A 3 3.99 -26.49 3.18
N ILE A 4 3.24 -26.12 4.21
CA ILE A 4 1.86 -25.65 4.10
C ILE A 4 1.79 -24.23 4.68
N TYR A 5 1.36 -23.25 3.89
CA TYR A 5 1.16 -21.88 4.34
C TYR A 5 -0.32 -21.56 4.40
N VAL A 6 -0.84 -21.22 5.59
CA VAL A 6 -2.20 -20.67 5.73
C VAL A 6 -2.10 -19.14 5.70
N LEU A 7 -2.88 -18.50 4.83
CA LEU A 7 -2.83 -17.06 4.64
C LEU A 7 -4.01 -16.33 5.33
N ASP A 8 -3.67 -15.31 6.10
CA ASP A 8 -4.56 -14.33 6.73
C ASP A 8 -5.22 -13.40 5.68
N THR A 9 -6.45 -12.97 5.94
CA THR A 9 -7.17 -11.94 5.18
C THR A 9 -6.33 -10.66 5.04
N ASN A 10 -5.69 -10.18 6.12
CA ASN A 10 -4.92 -8.94 6.09
C ASN A 10 -3.68 -9.07 5.20
N VAL A 11 -2.93 -10.18 5.32
CA VAL A 11 -1.74 -10.46 4.50
C VAL A 11 -2.06 -10.53 3.01
N LEU A 12 -3.23 -11.08 2.65
CA LEU A 12 -3.72 -11.13 1.27
C LEU A 12 -4.18 -9.76 0.77
N LEU A 13 -4.75 -8.91 1.63
CA LEU A 13 -5.17 -7.55 1.27
C LEU A 13 -4.01 -6.55 1.22
N ASP A 14 -2.92 -6.77 1.94
CA ASP A 14 -1.68 -5.99 1.84
C ASP A 14 -0.88 -6.38 0.58
N GLU A 15 -0.84 -7.67 0.20
CA GLU A 15 -0.15 -8.16 -0.99
C GLU A 15 -0.92 -9.31 -1.68
N PRO A 16 -1.84 -9.01 -2.62
CA PRO A 16 -2.62 -10.01 -3.35
C PRO A 16 -1.81 -11.11 -4.04
N ASN A 17 -0.59 -10.77 -4.48
CA ASN A 17 0.30 -11.69 -5.20
C ASN A 17 1.04 -12.68 -4.29
N ILE A 18 0.95 -12.56 -2.96
CA ILE A 18 1.67 -13.44 -2.01
C ILE A 18 1.32 -14.93 -2.19
N ILE A 19 0.15 -15.24 -2.77
CA ILE A 19 -0.27 -16.60 -3.13
C ILE A 19 0.70 -17.30 -4.10
N TYR A 20 1.53 -16.54 -4.82
CA TYR A 20 2.54 -17.03 -5.76
C TYR A 20 3.97 -17.06 -5.16
N SER A 21 4.18 -16.51 -3.96
CA SER A 21 5.51 -16.30 -3.36
C SER A 21 6.10 -17.54 -2.65
N PHE A 22 5.40 -18.67 -2.62
CA PHE A 22 5.80 -19.88 -1.90
C PHE A 22 6.05 -21.07 -2.85
N PRO A 23 7.24 -21.19 -3.48
CA PRO A 23 7.53 -22.26 -4.42
C PRO A 23 7.44 -23.66 -3.78
N ASP A 24 6.98 -24.63 -4.57
CA ASP A 24 6.71 -26.03 -4.17
C ASP A 24 5.91 -26.25 -2.86
N ALA A 25 5.19 -25.26 -2.34
CA ALA A 25 4.35 -25.37 -1.15
C ALA A 25 2.89 -25.80 -1.42
N GLU A 26 2.09 -26.00 -0.36
CA GLU A 26 0.62 -25.95 -0.41
C GLU A 26 0.17 -24.62 0.24
N ILE A 27 -0.43 -23.72 -0.55
CA ILE A 27 -0.98 -22.45 -0.09
C ILE A 27 -2.47 -22.66 0.21
N VAL A 28 -2.87 -22.43 1.44
CA VAL A 28 -4.24 -22.62 1.92
C VAL A 28 -4.86 -21.27 2.26
N ILE A 29 -5.99 -20.97 1.63
CA ILE A 29 -6.81 -19.80 1.92
C ILE A 29 -8.16 -20.30 2.45
N SER A 30 -8.63 -19.74 3.57
CA SER A 30 -9.92 -20.14 4.14
C SER A 30 -11.09 -19.59 3.31
N GLU A 31 -12.18 -20.34 3.16
CA GLU A 31 -13.46 -19.77 2.65
C GLU A 31 -13.94 -18.60 3.51
N THR A 32 -13.51 -18.57 4.78
CA THR A 32 -13.66 -17.44 5.69
C THR A 32 -13.09 -16.14 5.11
N VAL A 33 -11.87 -16.18 4.54
CA VAL A 33 -11.20 -15.02 3.92
C VAL A 33 -12.02 -14.53 2.70
N LEU A 34 -12.53 -15.47 1.90
CA LEU A 34 -13.34 -15.15 0.72
C LEU A 34 -14.63 -14.41 1.11
N SER A 35 -15.24 -14.79 2.24
CA SER A 35 -16.42 -14.10 2.80
C SER A 35 -16.11 -12.66 3.26
N GLU A 36 -14.87 -12.35 3.64
CA GLU A 36 -14.47 -10.98 4.00
C GLU A 36 -14.16 -10.14 2.77
N ILE A 37 -13.41 -10.70 1.82
CA ILE A 37 -13.14 -10.08 0.51
C ILE A 37 -14.44 -9.72 -0.22
N ASP A 38 -15.50 -10.53 -0.08
CA ASP A 38 -16.82 -10.22 -0.65
C ASP A 38 -17.51 -9.06 0.08
N LYS A 39 -17.46 -9.01 1.42
CA LYS A 39 -18.01 -7.90 2.24
C LYS A 39 -17.31 -6.57 1.98
N LEU A 40 -16.03 -6.56 1.60
CA LEU A 40 -15.33 -5.32 1.23
C LEU A 40 -16.00 -4.61 0.03
N LYS A 41 -16.66 -5.36 -0.86
CA LYS A 41 -17.34 -4.82 -2.05
C LYS A 41 -18.56 -3.96 -1.68
N THR A 42 -19.28 -4.33 -0.61
CA THR A 42 -20.56 -3.71 -0.20
C THR A 42 -20.46 -2.74 0.98
N THR A 43 -19.33 -2.71 1.69
CA THR A 43 -19.12 -1.88 2.88
C THR A 43 -18.43 -0.54 2.58
N LYS A 44 -18.34 0.35 3.57
CA LYS A 44 -17.55 1.61 3.51
C LYS A 44 -16.03 1.40 3.62
N ALA A 45 -15.49 0.28 3.12
CA ALA A 45 -14.04 0.07 3.00
C ALA A 45 -13.41 1.04 2.00
N SER A 46 -12.10 1.29 2.15
CA SER A 46 -11.31 2.17 1.27
C SER A 46 -11.25 1.65 -0.17
N THR A 47 -10.92 2.55 -1.11
CA THR A 47 -10.77 2.23 -2.53
C THR A 47 -9.70 1.17 -2.76
N ASP A 48 -8.61 1.21 -1.99
CA ASP A 48 -7.45 0.32 -2.13
C ASP A 48 -7.76 -1.09 -1.63
N LEU A 49 -8.39 -1.24 -0.45
CA LEU A 49 -8.86 -2.54 0.05
C LEU A 49 -9.89 -3.17 -0.91
N LYS A 50 -10.75 -2.33 -1.50
CA LYS A 50 -11.68 -2.75 -2.57
C LYS A 50 -10.97 -3.10 -3.89
N TYR A 51 -9.79 -2.55 -4.15
CA TYR A 51 -8.98 -2.87 -5.32
C TYR A 51 -8.27 -4.21 -5.13
N HIS A 52 -7.49 -4.37 -4.06
CA HIS A 52 -6.80 -5.63 -3.71
C HIS A 52 -7.78 -6.80 -3.53
N GLY A 53 -8.93 -6.58 -2.89
CA GLY A 53 -10.01 -7.59 -2.81
C GLY A 53 -10.54 -8.05 -4.17
N ARG A 54 -10.56 -7.19 -5.18
CA ARG A 54 -10.92 -7.55 -6.57
C ARG A 54 -9.78 -8.28 -7.29
N GLU A 55 -8.52 -7.99 -6.99
CA GLU A 55 -7.37 -8.73 -7.54
C GLU A 55 -7.33 -10.16 -7.03
N ILE A 56 -7.45 -10.39 -5.71
CA ILE A 56 -7.53 -11.74 -5.14
C ILE A 56 -8.72 -12.52 -5.73
N SER A 57 -9.88 -11.86 -5.87
CA SER A 57 -11.07 -12.44 -6.51
C SER A 57 -10.81 -12.89 -7.96
N ARG A 58 -10.07 -12.08 -8.74
CA ARG A 58 -9.69 -12.40 -10.13
C ARG A 58 -8.67 -13.54 -10.19
N ALA A 59 -7.62 -13.50 -9.37
CA ALA A 59 -6.59 -14.53 -9.33
C ALA A 59 -7.18 -15.91 -9.02
N LEU A 60 -8.08 -15.99 -8.03
CA LEU A 60 -8.79 -17.23 -7.70
C LEU A 60 -9.78 -17.66 -8.79
N PHE A 61 -10.46 -16.73 -9.46
CA PHE A 61 -11.32 -17.05 -10.59
C PHE A 61 -10.53 -17.66 -11.77
N GLU A 62 -9.38 -17.10 -12.13
CA GLU A 62 -8.52 -17.66 -13.18
C GLU A 62 -7.96 -19.04 -12.79
N LEU A 63 -7.55 -19.24 -11.53
CA LEU A 63 -7.15 -20.55 -11.02
C LEU A 63 -8.30 -21.57 -11.07
N SER A 64 -9.56 -21.15 -10.84
CA SER A 64 -10.73 -22.02 -10.93
C SER A 64 -11.01 -22.56 -12.35
N LYS A 65 -10.49 -21.90 -13.40
CA LYS A 65 -10.54 -22.42 -14.78
C LYS A 65 -9.60 -23.60 -15.00
N LYS A 66 -8.52 -23.72 -14.20
CA LYS A 66 -7.57 -24.83 -14.25
C LYS A 66 -8.04 -26.06 -13.44
N GLY A 67 -9.12 -25.94 -12.66
CA GLY A 67 -9.70 -27.04 -11.88
C GLY A 67 -10.45 -26.57 -10.63
N LYS A 68 -10.86 -27.51 -9.77
CA LYS A 68 -11.55 -27.17 -8.51
C LYS A 68 -10.58 -26.67 -7.44
N LEU A 69 -10.74 -25.42 -7.03
CA LEU A 69 -9.97 -24.79 -5.96
C LEU A 69 -9.94 -25.57 -4.62
N ARG A 70 -10.97 -26.36 -4.30
CA ARG A 70 -11.02 -27.20 -3.07
C ARG A 70 -10.14 -28.45 -3.16
N GLU A 71 -9.88 -28.96 -4.37
CA GLU A 71 -9.00 -30.12 -4.60
C GLU A 71 -7.52 -29.66 -4.66
N GLY A 72 -7.28 -28.43 -5.13
CA GLY A 72 -5.98 -27.76 -5.14
C GLY A 72 -5.41 -27.63 -6.55
N ILE A 73 -4.95 -26.43 -6.91
CA ILE A 73 -4.47 -26.10 -8.27
C ILE A 73 -2.95 -25.97 -8.24
N ARG A 74 -2.25 -26.85 -8.96
CA ARG A 74 -0.80 -26.70 -9.15
C ARG A 74 -0.52 -25.52 -10.08
N ILE A 75 0.46 -24.70 -9.70
CA ILE A 75 0.98 -23.57 -10.47
C ILE A 75 2.45 -23.79 -10.83
N ASP A 76 2.98 -22.91 -11.68
CA ASP A 76 4.20 -23.17 -12.46
C ASP A 76 5.47 -23.20 -11.60
N ASN A 77 5.48 -22.51 -10.45
CA ASN A 77 6.53 -22.59 -9.41
C ASN A 77 6.46 -23.89 -8.55
N GLY A 78 5.67 -24.87 -8.98
CA GLY A 78 5.48 -26.16 -8.32
C GLY A 78 4.54 -26.18 -7.11
N ALA A 79 4.07 -25.01 -6.66
CA ALA A 79 3.17 -24.89 -5.52
C ALA A 79 1.73 -25.27 -5.87
N VAL A 80 0.89 -25.47 -4.84
CA VAL A 80 -0.52 -25.84 -4.97
C VAL A 80 -1.38 -24.85 -4.20
N ILE A 81 -2.17 -24.03 -4.89
CA ILE A 81 -3.10 -23.07 -4.27
C ILE A 81 -4.46 -23.75 -4.04
N LYS A 82 -5.01 -23.62 -2.83
CA LYS A 82 -6.20 -24.36 -2.39
C LYS A 82 -7.09 -23.54 -1.47
N ILE A 83 -8.40 -23.68 -1.68
CA ILE A 83 -9.44 -23.12 -0.81
C ILE A 83 -9.89 -24.20 0.18
N ALA A 84 -9.92 -23.87 1.47
CA ALA A 84 -10.28 -24.82 2.53
C ALA A 84 -11.43 -24.33 3.42
N THR A 85 -12.36 -25.25 3.70
CA THR A 85 -13.46 -25.10 4.66
C THR A 85 -13.02 -25.48 6.06
N PHE A 86 -13.38 -24.67 7.05
CA PHE A 86 -13.38 -25.09 8.45
C PHE A 86 -14.41 -26.23 8.67
N ASP A 87 -14.02 -27.29 9.37
CA ASP A 87 -14.90 -28.42 9.69
C ASP A 87 -15.61 -28.16 11.03
N SER A 88 -16.91 -27.86 10.97
CA SER A 88 -17.74 -27.61 12.16
C SER A 88 -18.05 -28.85 13.00
N SER A 89 -17.72 -30.05 12.54
CA SER A 89 -17.76 -31.29 13.33
C SER A 89 -16.41 -31.64 13.96
N GLY A 90 -15.32 -31.00 13.50
CA GLY A 90 -13.97 -31.19 14.01
C GLY A 90 -13.73 -30.50 15.36
N GLU A 91 -12.63 -30.87 16.01
CA GLU A 91 -12.21 -30.25 17.27
C GLU A 91 -11.86 -28.77 17.08
N VAL A 92 -12.22 -27.96 18.09
CA VAL A 92 -11.92 -26.53 18.20
C VAL A 92 -11.36 -26.23 19.59
N PRO A 93 -10.22 -25.52 19.72
CA PRO A 93 -9.73 -25.05 21.01
C PRO A 93 -10.74 -24.14 21.69
N LYS A 94 -11.02 -24.38 22.99
CA LYS A 94 -11.99 -23.59 23.79
C LYS A 94 -11.64 -22.10 23.92
N SER A 95 -10.44 -21.70 23.53
CA SER A 95 -9.95 -20.31 23.47
C SER A 95 -10.38 -19.53 22.22
N LEU A 96 -10.92 -20.19 21.18
CA LEU A 96 -11.34 -19.54 19.93
C LEU A 96 -12.85 -19.30 19.89
N ASN A 97 -13.26 -18.10 19.52
CA ASN A 97 -14.66 -17.69 19.39
C ASN A 97 -15.08 -17.62 17.92
N LEU A 98 -15.68 -18.69 17.38
CA LEU A 98 -16.07 -18.82 15.97
C LEU A 98 -17.03 -17.73 15.43
N LYS A 99 -17.56 -16.83 16.27
CA LYS A 99 -18.28 -15.62 15.83
C LYS A 99 -17.32 -14.58 15.24
N ASN A 100 -16.14 -14.38 15.84
CA ASN A 100 -15.05 -13.59 15.29
C ASN A 100 -14.47 -14.30 14.04
N THR A 101 -13.91 -13.52 13.10
CA THR A 101 -13.46 -14.09 11.83
C THR A 101 -12.09 -14.76 11.92
N ASP A 102 -11.13 -14.05 12.48
CA ASP A 102 -9.76 -14.45 12.74
C ASP A 102 -9.71 -15.80 13.48
N ASP A 103 -10.60 -16.01 14.46
CA ASP A 103 -10.79 -17.26 15.20
C ASP A 103 -11.32 -18.42 14.35
N ARG A 104 -12.08 -18.17 13.28
CA ARG A 104 -12.44 -19.22 12.29
C ARG A 104 -11.26 -19.59 11.40
N ILE A 105 -10.41 -18.61 11.04
CA ILE A 105 -9.17 -18.86 10.29
C ILE A 105 -8.22 -19.69 11.19
N LEU A 106 -8.02 -19.29 12.45
CA LEU A 106 -7.22 -20.03 13.43
C LEU A 106 -7.78 -21.44 13.71
N ALA A 107 -9.10 -21.63 13.77
CA ALA A 107 -9.70 -22.94 13.98
C ALA A 107 -9.44 -23.89 12.80
N LEU A 108 -9.52 -23.39 11.56
CA LEU A 108 -9.08 -24.14 10.37
C LEU A 108 -7.57 -24.44 10.41
N THR A 109 -6.74 -23.44 10.71
CA THR A 109 -5.28 -23.59 10.83
C THR A 109 -4.92 -24.67 11.85
N PHE A 110 -5.59 -24.70 13.00
CA PHE A 110 -5.44 -25.74 14.03
C PHE A 110 -5.83 -27.14 13.51
N GLN A 111 -6.97 -27.27 12.81
CA GLN A 111 -7.41 -28.55 12.23
C GLN A 111 -6.45 -29.09 11.17
N ILE A 112 -5.76 -28.23 10.41
CA ILE A 112 -4.71 -28.63 9.45
C ILE A 112 -3.40 -28.92 10.20
N HIS A 113 -3.04 -28.12 11.20
CA HIS A 113 -1.83 -28.28 12.01
C HIS A 113 -1.85 -29.61 12.77
N LYS A 114 -2.98 -30.00 13.37
CA LYS A 114 -3.14 -31.32 14.03
C LYS A 114 -2.85 -32.51 13.10
N LYS A 115 -3.01 -32.33 11.78
CA LYS A 115 -2.70 -33.32 10.74
C LYS A 115 -1.26 -33.17 10.19
N ASN A 116 -0.64 -31.99 10.30
CA ASN A 116 0.65 -31.63 9.67
C ASN A 116 1.57 -30.77 10.57
N PRO A 117 1.83 -31.14 11.85
CA PRO A 117 2.29 -30.18 12.85
C PRO A 117 3.69 -29.59 12.58
N LYS A 118 4.55 -30.32 11.88
CA LYS A 118 5.93 -29.88 11.55
C LYS A 118 6.05 -29.09 10.24
N ASN A 119 4.98 -29.00 9.43
CA ASN A 119 5.06 -28.44 8.08
C ASN A 119 4.13 -27.24 7.86
N LEU A 120 3.19 -26.98 8.77
CA LEU A 120 2.26 -25.85 8.66
C LEU A 120 2.85 -24.58 9.29
N THR A 121 2.73 -23.48 8.56
CA THR A 121 3.02 -22.11 8.97
C THR A 121 1.80 -21.22 8.74
N LEU A 122 1.39 -20.43 9.73
CA LEU A 122 0.45 -19.33 9.56
C LEU A 122 1.20 -18.07 9.12
N VAL A 123 0.76 -17.41 8.05
CA VAL A 123 1.26 -16.10 7.63
C VAL A 123 0.25 -15.04 8.01
N THR A 124 0.61 -14.14 8.93
CA THR A 124 -0.27 -13.09 9.46
C THR A 124 0.51 -11.82 9.79
N SER A 125 -0.15 -10.67 9.67
CA SER A 125 0.31 -9.36 10.14
C SER A 125 -0.41 -8.92 11.44
N ASP A 126 -1.40 -9.68 11.91
CA ASP A 126 -2.19 -9.36 13.09
C ASP A 126 -1.59 -9.96 14.39
N LEU A 127 -1.41 -9.10 15.40
CA LEU A 127 -0.80 -9.46 16.69
C LEU A 127 -1.68 -10.42 17.53
N ASN A 128 -3.00 -10.29 17.46
CA ASN A 128 -3.95 -11.15 18.19
C ASN A 128 -3.98 -12.55 17.57
N MET A 129 -3.96 -12.66 16.23
CA MET A 129 -3.80 -13.93 15.52
C MET A 129 -2.45 -14.59 15.84
N LEU A 130 -1.36 -13.83 15.81
CA LEU A 130 -0.01 -14.29 16.15
C LEU A 130 0.04 -14.87 17.58
N LEU A 131 -0.43 -14.12 18.58
CA LEU A 131 -0.43 -14.56 19.99
C LEU A 131 -1.30 -15.81 20.19
N LYS A 132 -2.49 -15.86 19.60
CA LYS A 132 -3.36 -17.05 19.67
C LYS A 132 -2.70 -18.25 19.01
N ALA A 133 -2.12 -18.11 17.81
CA ALA A 133 -1.42 -19.18 17.12
C ALA A 133 -0.23 -19.74 17.93
N GLN A 134 0.52 -18.88 18.64
CA GLN A 134 1.57 -19.32 19.57
C GLN A 134 1.01 -20.20 20.69
N THR A 135 -0.11 -19.82 21.31
CA THR A 135 -0.75 -20.66 22.36
C THR A 135 -1.29 -22.00 21.86
N LEU A 136 -1.45 -22.14 20.54
CA LEU A 136 -1.88 -23.38 19.87
C LEU A 136 -0.71 -24.22 19.32
N GLY A 137 0.55 -23.80 19.52
CA GLY A 137 1.74 -24.49 19.02
C GLY A 137 1.95 -24.39 17.50
N ILE A 138 1.26 -23.47 16.83
CA ILE A 138 1.31 -23.28 15.38
C ILE A 138 2.56 -22.46 15.01
N ASN A 139 3.34 -22.91 14.02
CA ASN A 139 4.47 -22.12 13.50
C ASN A 139 3.93 -20.88 12.78
N ILE A 140 4.60 -19.73 12.91
CA ILE A 140 4.14 -18.45 12.37
C ILE A 140 5.26 -17.79 11.57
N GLN A 141 4.92 -17.30 10.38
CA GLN A 141 5.72 -16.33 9.65
C GLN A 141 5.04 -14.96 9.81
N TYR A 142 5.65 -14.09 10.61
CA TYR A 142 5.20 -12.71 10.68
C TYR A 142 5.53 -12.01 9.35
N LYS A 143 4.60 -11.18 8.88
CA LYS A 143 4.84 -10.21 7.82
C LYS A 143 4.56 -8.83 8.39
N GLU A 144 5.48 -7.88 8.21
CA GLU A 144 5.22 -6.48 8.52
C GLU A 144 4.10 -5.99 7.60
N GLY A 145 2.89 -5.87 8.15
CA GLY A 145 1.80 -5.18 7.48
C GLY A 145 2.10 -3.68 7.39
N GLN A 146 1.56 -3.02 6.37
CA GLN A 146 1.64 -1.56 6.27
C GLN A 146 1.00 -0.96 7.53
N PRO A 147 1.71 -0.17 8.36
CA PRO A 147 1.19 0.25 9.65
C PRO A 147 -0.07 1.09 9.46
N ALA A 148 -1.16 0.68 10.12
CA ALA A 148 -2.44 1.37 10.04
C ALA A 148 -2.27 2.86 10.34
N LYS A 149 -2.67 3.72 9.39
CA LYS A 149 -2.44 5.18 9.41
C LYS A 149 -3.26 5.87 10.52
N GLY A 150 -2.81 5.75 11.77
CA GLY A 150 -3.29 6.55 12.89
C GLY A 150 -3.32 5.82 14.24
N PHE A 151 -2.20 5.79 14.96
CA PHE A 151 -2.21 5.88 16.44
C PHE A 151 -0.82 6.30 17.02
N GLN A 152 -0.34 7.51 16.69
CA GLN A 152 0.83 8.08 17.38
C GLN A 152 0.44 8.60 18.78
N PHE A 153 0.57 7.76 19.80
CA PHE A 153 0.38 8.18 21.18
C PHE A 153 1.64 8.87 21.73
N PHE A 154 1.51 10.13 22.15
CA PHE A 154 2.60 10.89 22.76
C PHE A 154 3.11 10.23 24.05
N ARG A 155 4.43 9.98 24.14
CA ARG A 155 5.12 9.95 25.45
C ARG A 155 6.58 10.39 25.36
N LYS A 156 6.84 11.63 25.79
CA LYS A 156 8.19 12.11 26.12
C LYS A 156 8.71 11.39 27.36
N THR A 157 9.84 10.66 27.28
CA THR A 157 10.82 10.60 28.38
C THR A 157 12.19 10.08 27.93
N THR A 158 13.22 10.92 28.13
CA THR A 158 14.62 10.59 28.45
C THR A 158 15.31 9.37 27.80
N TRP A 159 16.25 9.65 26.90
CA TRP A 159 17.38 8.78 26.56
C TRP A 159 18.15 8.26 27.80
N LYS A 160 18.67 7.03 27.73
CA LYS A 160 19.93 6.62 28.37
C LYS A 160 20.75 5.72 27.42
N LYS A 161 22.07 5.76 27.57
CA LYS A 161 23.05 5.26 26.60
C LYS A 161 23.20 3.73 26.62
N ASN A 162 23.23 3.09 25.45
CA ASN A 162 24.35 2.25 24.95
C ASN A 162 23.89 1.26 23.86
N VAL A 163 24.11 1.61 22.58
CA VAL A 163 24.24 0.66 21.46
C VAL A 163 25.41 1.15 20.59
N PRO A 164 26.41 0.31 20.24
CA PRO A 164 27.54 0.75 19.41
C PRO A 164 27.18 0.94 17.93
N TRP A 165 27.72 2.00 17.32
CA TRP A 165 27.46 2.45 15.95
C TRP A 165 27.86 1.46 14.84
N PHE A 166 28.69 0.45 15.14
CA PHE A 166 29.06 -0.60 14.20
C PHE A 166 27.99 -1.71 14.06
N LEU A 167 27.11 -1.90 15.06
CA LEU A 167 26.00 -2.86 14.95
C LEU A 167 24.90 -2.37 14.00
N THR A 168 24.71 -1.05 13.87
CA THR A 168 23.81 -0.44 12.88
C THR A 168 24.30 -0.58 11.45
N ILE A 169 25.61 -0.76 11.21
CA ILE A 169 26.17 -0.94 9.86
C ILE A 169 26.00 -2.40 9.40
N PHE A 170 26.11 -3.37 10.31
CA PHE A 170 26.01 -4.80 9.97
C PHE A 170 24.61 -5.23 9.51
N LEU A 171 23.56 -4.47 9.84
CA LEU A 171 22.19 -4.74 9.39
C LEU A 171 21.92 -4.31 7.94
N VAL A 172 22.75 -3.45 7.36
CA VAL A 172 22.56 -2.88 6.02
C VAL A 172 23.18 -3.76 4.92
N LEU A 173 24.26 -4.47 5.23
CA LEU A 173 25.09 -5.18 4.24
C LEU A 173 24.72 -6.65 3.98
N VAL A 174 23.59 -7.12 4.51
CA VAL A 174 23.01 -8.45 4.18
C VAL A 174 21.86 -8.33 3.16
N ILE A 175 21.36 -7.11 2.91
CA ILE A 175 20.23 -6.83 2.02
C ILE A 175 20.67 -6.78 0.53
N SER A 176 21.96 -6.51 0.27
CA SER A 176 22.52 -6.30 -1.07
C SER A 176 22.86 -7.58 -1.86
N GLY A 177 22.13 -8.68 -1.63
CA GLY A 177 22.68 -10.04 -1.83
C GLY A 177 21.77 -11.12 -2.42
N GLY A 178 20.67 -10.80 -3.11
CA GLY A 178 19.98 -11.81 -3.94
C GLY A 178 18.50 -11.60 -4.23
N ILE A 179 18.18 -11.12 -5.44
CA ILE A 179 17.61 -11.94 -6.53
C ILE A 179 17.53 -11.05 -7.79
N VAL A 180 18.07 -11.55 -8.90
CA VAL A 180 17.88 -11.01 -10.25
C VAL A 180 17.10 -12.06 -11.06
N PHE A 181 16.41 -11.65 -12.14
CA PHE A 181 15.55 -12.45 -13.02
C PHE A 181 14.08 -12.66 -12.60
N TYR A 182 13.33 -11.55 -12.57
CA TYR A 182 12.12 -11.41 -13.39
C TYR A 182 12.58 -11.07 -14.85
N PHE A 183 11.94 -11.39 -15.99
CA PHE A 183 10.66 -12.04 -16.37
C PHE A 183 10.55 -12.11 -17.93
N GLN A 184 9.33 -12.31 -18.52
CA GLN A 184 8.90 -12.04 -19.93
C GLN A 184 7.35 -12.16 -20.06
N ALA A 185 6.59 -11.59 -21.02
CA ALA A 185 6.73 -10.43 -21.95
C ALA A 185 5.30 -9.86 -22.26
N TYR A 186 4.87 -8.65 -22.77
CA TYR A 186 5.20 -7.24 -23.14
C TYR A 186 3.86 -6.40 -23.26
N VAL A 187 3.51 -5.29 -22.56
CA VAL A 187 2.10 -4.70 -22.45
C VAL A 187 1.23 -4.69 -23.72
N PRO A 188 -0.10 -4.91 -23.60
CA PRO A 188 -0.87 -5.43 -24.73
C PRO A 188 -1.26 -4.37 -25.75
N SER A 189 -0.82 -4.53 -27.00
CA SER A 189 -1.36 -3.82 -28.16
C SER A 189 -1.99 -4.78 -29.19
N LYS A 190 -3.04 -5.49 -28.75
CA LYS A 190 -3.75 -6.56 -29.51
C LYS A 190 -2.90 -7.82 -29.71
N GLU A 191 -2.00 -8.06 -28.76
CA GLU A 191 -1.00 -9.12 -28.76
C GLU A 191 -1.30 -10.15 -27.63
N THR A 192 -0.44 -11.15 -27.41
CA THR A 192 -0.72 -12.34 -26.59
C THR A 192 -0.53 -12.09 -25.07
N PRO A 193 -0.73 -13.08 -24.16
CA PRO A 193 -0.31 -12.93 -22.77
C PRO A 193 1.21 -12.94 -22.55
N ALA A 194 1.97 -13.48 -23.52
CA ALA A 194 3.41 -13.22 -23.66
C ALA A 194 3.69 -11.84 -24.32
N ASP A 195 2.62 -11.06 -24.46
CA ASP A 195 2.56 -9.63 -24.68
C ASP A 195 1.65 -8.98 -23.59
N ILE A 196 1.95 -9.20 -22.30
CA ILE A 196 1.70 -8.21 -21.21
C ILE A 196 2.92 -7.96 -20.27
N SER A 197 3.64 -8.99 -19.86
CA SER A 197 4.63 -8.98 -18.76
C SER A 197 5.99 -8.26 -18.97
N SER A 198 6.40 -7.80 -20.16
CA SER A 198 7.72 -7.13 -20.38
C SER A 198 7.67 -5.68 -20.80
N GLU A 199 6.52 -5.03 -20.94
CA GLU A 199 6.50 -3.59 -20.70
C GLU A 199 6.32 -3.39 -19.19
N ILE A 200 5.61 -4.29 -18.49
CA ILE A 200 5.72 -4.40 -17.02
C ILE A 200 7.20 -4.56 -16.62
N MET A 201 7.96 -5.50 -17.21
CA MET A 201 9.41 -5.53 -16.97
C MET A 201 10.17 -4.33 -17.49
N VAL A 202 9.98 -3.90 -18.74
CA VAL A 202 10.82 -2.86 -19.33
C VAL A 202 10.59 -1.56 -18.57
N GLN A 203 9.37 -1.29 -18.11
CA GLN A 203 9.06 -0.21 -17.19
C GLN A 203 9.67 -0.44 -15.80
N GLN A 204 9.56 -1.64 -15.20
CA GLN A 204 10.25 -1.96 -13.94
C GLN A 204 11.79 -1.82 -14.05
N LYS A 205 12.37 -2.23 -15.17
CA LYS A 205 13.81 -2.17 -15.46
C LYS A 205 14.23 -0.73 -15.77
N ILE A 206 13.44 0.04 -16.50
CA ILE A 206 13.66 1.48 -16.71
C ILE A 206 13.62 2.19 -15.35
N TYR A 207 12.64 1.89 -14.49
CA TYR A 207 12.60 2.44 -13.13
C TYR A 207 13.81 2.02 -12.29
N GLU A 208 14.23 0.75 -12.31
CA GLU A 208 15.42 0.31 -11.58
C GLU A 208 16.73 0.86 -12.18
N ASP A 209 16.87 0.96 -13.51
CA ASP A 209 18.02 1.55 -14.19
C ASP A 209 18.12 3.07 -13.87
N GLN A 210 17.01 3.83 -13.96
CA GLN A 210 16.92 5.24 -13.57
C GLN A 210 17.22 5.45 -12.09
N LYS A 211 16.66 4.60 -11.21
CA LYS A 211 16.95 4.60 -9.76
C LYS A 211 18.44 4.34 -9.51
N ASN A 212 19.04 3.39 -10.21
CA ASN A 212 20.48 3.10 -10.10
C ASN A 212 21.36 4.22 -10.69
N GLU A 213 20.89 4.96 -11.69
CA GLU A 213 21.57 6.16 -12.21
C GLU A 213 21.54 7.29 -11.17
N TYR A 214 20.38 7.62 -10.60
CA TYR A 214 20.28 8.62 -9.54
C TYR A 214 21.03 8.21 -8.26
N LEU A 215 20.99 6.93 -7.87
CA LEU A 215 21.76 6.45 -6.71
C LEU A 215 23.28 6.60 -6.94
N LYS A 216 23.79 6.29 -8.14
CA LYS A 216 25.20 6.54 -8.48
C LYS A 216 25.56 8.02 -8.50
N ALA A 217 24.66 8.89 -8.95
CA ALA A 217 24.88 10.33 -8.85
C ALA A 217 25.02 10.74 -7.37
N LEU A 218 24.16 10.23 -6.48
CA LEU A 218 24.20 10.48 -5.03
C LEU A 218 25.36 9.80 -4.29
N GLU A 219 25.98 8.76 -4.87
CA GLU A 219 27.24 8.18 -4.40
C GLU A 219 28.45 9.08 -4.73
N ASN A 220 28.39 9.83 -5.83
CA ASN A 220 29.45 10.77 -6.26
C ASN A 220 29.30 12.15 -5.59
N ASP A 221 28.08 12.69 -5.53
CA ASP A 221 27.72 13.89 -4.76
C ASP A 221 26.39 13.66 -4.01
N PRO A 222 26.43 13.44 -2.67
CA PRO A 222 25.23 13.31 -1.84
C PRO A 222 24.27 14.50 -1.87
N ASN A 223 24.68 15.64 -2.44
CA ASN A 223 23.89 16.85 -2.61
C ASN A 223 23.55 17.16 -4.09
N ASP A 224 23.67 16.20 -5.01
CA ASP A 224 23.17 16.36 -6.38
C ASP A 224 21.65 16.58 -6.36
N LEU A 225 21.24 17.83 -6.53
CA LEU A 225 19.85 18.26 -6.51
C LEU A 225 19.02 17.61 -7.64
N GLN A 226 19.61 17.39 -8.81
CA GLN A 226 18.91 16.76 -9.94
C GLN A 226 18.66 15.28 -9.64
N ALA A 227 19.63 14.59 -9.03
CA ALA A 227 19.47 13.22 -8.60
C ALA A 227 18.48 13.08 -7.42
N LEU A 228 18.48 14.02 -6.47
CA LEU A 228 17.50 14.04 -5.37
C LEU A 228 16.06 14.26 -5.90
N VAL A 229 15.83 15.28 -6.73
CA VAL A 229 14.49 15.54 -7.28
C VAL A 229 14.05 14.40 -8.21
N GLY A 230 14.94 13.92 -9.09
CA GLY A 230 14.66 12.81 -10.00
C GLY A 230 14.31 11.52 -9.27
N LEU A 231 15.06 11.15 -8.23
CA LEU A 231 14.76 9.98 -7.40
C LEU A 231 13.50 10.20 -6.54
N GLY A 232 13.24 11.43 -6.10
CA GLY A 232 11.99 11.80 -5.43
C GLY A 232 10.76 11.58 -6.31
N ASN A 233 10.79 12.08 -7.55
CA ASN A 233 9.74 11.90 -8.54
C ASN A 233 9.54 10.42 -8.88
N LEU A 234 10.63 9.68 -9.10
CA LEU A 234 10.59 8.24 -9.37
C LEU A 234 9.98 7.44 -8.20
N TYR A 235 10.26 7.81 -6.95
CA TYR A 235 9.59 7.25 -5.78
C TYR A 235 8.12 7.68 -5.68
N PHE A 236 7.76 8.88 -6.11
CA PHE A 236 6.37 9.35 -6.13
C PHE A 236 5.53 8.56 -7.15
N ASP A 237 6.01 8.43 -8.38
CA ASP A 237 5.33 7.71 -9.48
C ASP A 237 5.16 6.22 -9.17
N THR A 238 6.17 5.61 -8.52
CA THR A 238 6.09 4.22 -8.02
C THR A 238 5.33 4.09 -6.69
N LYS A 239 4.65 5.14 -6.23
CA LYS A 239 3.80 5.22 -5.01
C LYS A 239 4.55 5.03 -3.68
N GLN A 240 5.88 5.07 -3.70
CA GLN A 240 6.76 5.03 -2.54
C GLN A 240 6.86 6.42 -1.88
N HIS A 241 5.71 7.07 -1.62
CA HIS A 241 5.62 8.49 -1.26
C HIS A 241 6.46 8.89 -0.02
N GLN A 242 6.71 7.96 0.92
CA GLN A 242 7.58 8.22 2.08
C GLN A 242 9.07 8.36 1.71
N LEU A 243 9.53 7.66 0.67
CA LEU A 243 10.88 7.82 0.13
C LEU A 243 10.97 9.10 -0.72
N ALA A 244 9.92 9.42 -1.48
CA ALA A 244 9.80 10.69 -2.20
C ALA A 244 9.95 11.90 -1.25
N ILE A 245 9.20 11.90 -0.14
CA ILE A 245 9.32 12.91 0.93
C ILE A 245 10.76 13.07 1.43
N ASN A 246 11.50 11.97 1.65
CA ASN A 246 12.88 12.05 2.13
C ASN A 246 13.81 12.73 1.09
N MET A 247 13.66 12.37 -0.19
CA MET A 247 14.47 12.97 -1.27
C MET A 247 14.11 14.45 -1.48
N TYR A 248 12.83 14.81 -1.48
CA TYR A 248 12.38 16.20 -1.57
C TYR A 248 12.82 17.05 -0.38
N GLN A 249 12.81 16.49 0.84
CA GLN A 249 13.34 17.17 2.03
C GLN A 249 14.84 17.50 1.88
N ARG A 250 15.66 16.53 1.46
CA ARG A 250 17.09 16.76 1.15
C ARG A 250 17.28 17.77 0.02
N ALA A 251 16.44 17.73 -1.01
CA ALA A 251 16.47 18.71 -2.10
C ALA A 251 16.14 20.14 -1.61
N LEU A 252 15.22 20.28 -0.64
CA LEU A 252 14.92 21.55 0.02
C LEU A 252 15.98 21.99 1.04
N GLU A 253 16.82 21.10 1.58
CA GLU A 253 18.01 21.50 2.36
C GLU A 253 19.02 22.26 1.47
N ILE A 254 19.06 21.96 0.16
CA ILE A 254 19.91 22.62 -0.84
C ILE A 254 19.21 23.86 -1.44
N ARG A 255 17.90 23.80 -1.68
CA ARG A 255 17.08 24.95 -2.13
C ARG A 255 15.82 25.15 -1.27
N PRO A 256 15.91 25.83 -0.12
CA PRO A 256 14.79 25.97 0.82
C PRO A 256 13.52 26.65 0.28
N SER A 257 13.65 27.39 -0.83
CA SER A 257 12.59 28.19 -1.45
C SER A 257 12.15 27.70 -2.85
N ASP A 258 12.53 26.49 -3.29
CA ASP A 258 12.10 25.98 -4.60
C ASP A 258 10.61 25.56 -4.55
N THR A 259 9.76 26.34 -5.23
CA THR A 259 8.31 26.20 -5.17
C THR A 259 7.80 24.92 -5.82
N ASN A 260 8.53 24.36 -6.79
CA ASN A 260 8.19 23.08 -7.41
C ASN A 260 8.38 21.95 -6.40
N ILE A 261 9.57 21.86 -5.81
CA ILE A 261 9.93 20.81 -4.85
C ILE A 261 9.03 20.87 -3.60
N LYS A 262 8.64 22.07 -3.15
CA LYS A 262 7.60 22.24 -2.11
C LYS A 262 6.22 21.75 -2.55
N THR A 263 5.82 22.02 -3.79
CA THR A 263 4.55 21.53 -4.35
C THR A 263 4.55 19.99 -4.37
N ASP A 264 5.62 19.37 -4.89
CA ASP A 264 5.75 17.92 -4.99
C ASP A 264 5.82 17.24 -3.60
N LEU A 265 6.50 17.87 -2.64
CA LEU A 265 6.49 17.46 -1.23
C LEU A 265 5.09 17.56 -0.59
N GLY A 266 4.36 18.65 -0.86
CA GLY A 266 2.97 18.84 -0.42
C GLY A 266 2.03 17.76 -0.99
N ILE A 267 2.18 17.44 -2.28
CA ILE A 267 1.44 16.36 -2.93
C ILE A 267 1.78 15.01 -2.28
N ALA A 268 3.07 14.70 -2.08
CA ALA A 268 3.51 13.46 -1.44
C ALA A 268 2.98 13.32 0.00
N TYR A 269 2.93 14.40 0.79
CA TYR A 269 2.27 14.41 2.10
C TYR A 269 0.78 14.12 2.01
N PHE A 270 0.06 14.67 1.02
CA PHE A 270 -1.37 14.39 0.83
C PHE A 270 -1.63 12.92 0.49
N TYR A 271 -0.83 12.29 -0.38
CA TYR A 271 -0.96 10.85 -0.66
C TYR A 271 -0.59 9.96 0.54
N LEU A 272 0.27 10.42 1.46
CA LEU A 272 0.43 9.78 2.76
C LEU A 272 -0.75 10.04 3.73
N GLY A 273 -1.62 11.01 3.46
CA GLY A 273 -2.70 11.44 4.37
C GLY A 273 -2.23 12.40 5.46
N MET A 274 -1.02 12.96 5.32
CA MET A 274 -0.43 13.95 6.23
C MET A 274 -0.94 15.36 5.88
N ASN A 275 -2.26 15.54 5.92
CA ASN A 275 -2.95 16.68 5.33
C ASN A 275 -2.49 18.03 5.92
N ASP A 276 -2.18 18.08 7.23
CA ASP A 276 -1.64 19.27 7.88
C ASP A 276 -0.18 19.59 7.50
N ALA A 277 0.58 18.63 6.97
CA ALA A 277 1.89 18.89 6.38
C ALA A 277 1.74 19.36 4.92
N ALA A 278 0.86 18.74 4.15
CA ALA A 278 0.54 19.17 2.78
C ALA A 278 0.06 20.62 2.72
N VAL A 279 -0.87 21.01 3.60
CA VAL A 279 -1.33 22.41 3.73
C VAL A 279 -0.17 23.36 4.04
N ARG A 280 0.79 22.99 4.91
CA ARG A 280 1.94 23.86 5.21
C ARG A 280 2.86 24.07 4.02
N GLU A 281 3.16 23.03 3.23
CA GLU A 281 4.02 23.20 2.06
C GLU A 281 3.32 24.00 0.95
N PHE A 282 2.03 23.78 0.68
CA PHE A 282 1.29 24.61 -0.27
C PHE A 282 1.14 26.06 0.19
N GLN A 283 0.91 26.28 1.49
CA GLN A 283 0.90 27.62 2.09
C GLN A 283 2.27 28.31 1.91
N ALA A 284 3.37 27.60 2.16
CA ALA A 284 4.72 28.12 1.95
C ALA A 284 5.04 28.38 0.46
N VAL A 285 4.40 27.69 -0.49
CA VAL A 285 4.47 28.05 -1.91
C VAL A 285 3.68 29.33 -2.21
N ILE A 286 2.45 29.45 -1.70
CA ILE A 286 1.59 30.63 -1.90
C ILE A 286 2.19 31.89 -1.22
N GLU A 287 2.97 31.74 -0.14
CA GLU A 287 3.73 32.83 0.48
C GLU A 287 4.94 33.30 -0.34
N ILE A 288 5.49 32.44 -1.22
CA ILE A 288 6.60 32.77 -2.13
C ILE A 288 6.09 33.28 -3.48
N ASP A 289 5.07 32.63 -4.03
CA ASP A 289 4.36 33.00 -5.25
C ASP A 289 2.83 32.94 -5.02
N PRO A 290 2.20 34.08 -4.66
CA PRO A 290 0.75 34.18 -4.46
C PRO A 290 -0.11 33.98 -5.71
N ASN A 291 0.49 33.67 -6.86
CA ASN A 291 -0.19 33.35 -8.10
C ASN A 291 0.17 31.95 -8.64
N HIS A 292 0.79 31.08 -7.83
CA HIS A 292 1.21 29.75 -8.23
C HIS A 292 0.01 28.80 -8.42
N PRO A 293 -0.45 28.49 -9.66
CA PRO A 293 -1.77 27.89 -9.85
C PRO A 293 -1.83 26.47 -9.27
N ASN A 294 -0.76 25.70 -9.44
CA ASN A 294 -0.68 24.33 -8.95
C ASN A 294 -0.72 24.24 -7.42
N ALA A 295 -0.30 25.28 -6.69
CA ALA A 295 -0.42 25.30 -5.23
C ALA A 295 -1.88 25.54 -4.81
N HIS A 296 -2.58 26.51 -5.40
CA HIS A 296 -4.01 26.74 -5.16
C HIS A 296 -4.85 25.50 -5.50
N PHE A 297 -4.66 24.89 -6.68
CA PHE A 297 -5.42 23.69 -7.06
C PHE A 297 -5.22 22.53 -6.06
N ASN A 298 -3.97 22.23 -5.69
CA ASN A 298 -3.69 21.15 -4.74
C ASN A 298 -4.13 21.50 -3.31
N MET A 299 -4.01 22.77 -2.88
CA MET A 299 -4.57 23.24 -1.61
C MET A 299 -6.08 22.98 -1.55
N GLY A 300 -6.82 23.32 -2.62
CA GLY A 300 -8.25 23.02 -2.73
C GLY A 300 -8.57 21.52 -2.60
N ILE A 301 -7.77 20.65 -3.22
CA ILE A 301 -7.87 19.19 -3.08
C ILE A 301 -7.66 18.75 -1.63
N VAL A 302 -6.62 19.24 -0.94
CA VAL A 302 -6.33 18.85 0.46
C VAL A 302 -7.38 19.40 1.42
N LEU A 303 -7.81 20.64 1.26
CA LEU A 303 -8.85 21.26 2.09
C LEU A 303 -10.17 20.47 1.97
N TRP A 304 -10.60 20.16 0.75
CA TRP A 304 -11.83 19.40 0.51
C TRP A 304 -11.72 17.94 0.98
N ARG A 305 -10.77 17.17 0.43
CA ARG A 305 -10.70 15.70 0.59
C ARG A 305 -9.94 15.27 1.84
N GLY A 306 -9.06 16.12 2.38
CA GLY A 306 -8.21 15.82 3.53
C GLY A 306 -8.55 16.56 4.83
N LYS A 307 -9.19 17.74 4.77
CA LYS A 307 -9.61 18.53 5.95
C LYS A 307 -11.13 18.67 6.10
N SER A 308 -11.90 18.38 5.06
CA SER A 308 -13.34 18.70 4.95
C SER A 308 -13.67 20.19 5.10
N ASP A 309 -12.70 21.07 4.84
CA ASP A 309 -12.89 22.52 4.81
C ASP A 309 -13.42 22.94 3.44
N LEU A 310 -14.72 22.74 3.27
CA LEU A 310 -15.45 22.98 2.02
C LEU A 310 -15.36 24.45 1.57
N ASN A 311 -15.46 25.39 2.50
CA ASN A 311 -15.54 26.82 2.21
C ASN A 311 -14.20 27.41 1.78
N ASN A 312 -13.08 26.97 2.35
CA ASN A 312 -11.77 27.40 1.87
C ASN A 312 -11.34 26.61 0.62
N ALA A 313 -11.72 25.34 0.48
CA ALA A 313 -11.45 24.58 -0.75
C ALA A 313 -12.05 25.22 -2.01
N VAL A 314 -13.28 25.75 -1.93
CA VAL A 314 -13.91 26.47 -3.06
C VAL A 314 -13.08 27.70 -3.45
N LYS A 315 -12.64 28.53 -2.49
CA LYS A 315 -11.82 29.72 -2.76
C LYS A 315 -10.51 29.38 -3.48
N GLU A 316 -9.85 28.30 -3.09
CA GLU A 316 -8.61 27.85 -3.71
C GLU A 316 -8.83 27.35 -5.15
N PHE A 317 -9.93 26.64 -5.42
CA PHE A 317 -10.31 26.27 -6.79
C PHE A 317 -10.75 27.47 -7.62
N GLU A 318 -11.44 28.45 -7.03
CA GLU A 318 -11.79 29.72 -7.69
C GLU A 318 -10.53 30.53 -8.02
N LYS A 319 -9.54 30.58 -7.12
CA LYS A 319 -8.24 31.24 -7.37
C LYS A 319 -7.45 30.52 -8.47
N TYR A 320 -7.45 29.20 -8.52
CA TYR A 320 -6.91 28.47 -9.67
C TYR A 320 -7.60 28.86 -10.98
N LEU A 321 -8.93 28.99 -10.99
CA LEU A 321 -9.69 29.37 -12.19
C LEU A 321 -9.52 30.83 -12.60
N GLU A 322 -9.27 31.75 -11.66
CA GLU A 322 -8.85 33.13 -11.97
C GLU A 322 -7.50 33.14 -12.71
N LEU A 323 -6.54 32.34 -12.22
CA LEU A 323 -5.18 32.25 -12.76
C LEU A 323 -5.09 31.43 -14.06
N ARG A 324 -5.96 30.45 -14.24
CA ARG A 324 -5.94 29.44 -15.32
C ARG A 324 -7.38 29.02 -15.72
N PRO A 325 -8.20 29.91 -16.31
CA PRO A 325 -9.60 29.62 -16.66
C PRO A 325 -9.77 28.51 -17.70
N GLU A 326 -8.74 28.31 -18.54
CA GLU A 326 -8.61 27.25 -19.56
C GLU A 326 -7.39 26.34 -19.25
N GLY A 327 -6.99 26.24 -17.97
CA GLY A 327 -5.89 25.38 -17.54
C GLY A 327 -6.18 23.87 -17.61
N PRO A 328 -5.15 23.00 -17.55
CA PRO A 328 -5.32 21.54 -17.64
C PRO A 328 -6.31 20.95 -16.62
N SER A 329 -6.43 21.57 -15.44
CA SER A 329 -7.34 21.12 -14.37
C SER A 329 -8.57 22.02 -14.22
N ALA A 330 -8.86 22.93 -15.18
CA ALA A 330 -9.94 23.90 -15.05
C ALA A 330 -11.32 23.23 -15.00
N GLU A 331 -11.57 22.21 -15.83
CA GLU A 331 -12.82 21.44 -15.76
C GLU A 331 -12.91 20.59 -14.48
N GLU A 332 -11.79 20.09 -13.94
CA GLU A 332 -11.80 19.41 -12.64
C GLU A 332 -12.11 20.40 -11.49
N ALA A 333 -11.51 21.59 -11.50
CA ALA A 333 -11.80 22.64 -10.52
C ALA A 333 -13.28 23.05 -10.53
N LYS A 334 -13.87 23.26 -11.72
CA LYS A 334 -15.31 23.55 -11.89
C LYS A 334 -16.19 22.41 -11.34
N GLN A 335 -15.83 21.16 -11.64
CA GLN A 335 -16.55 19.97 -11.13
C GLN A 335 -16.41 19.81 -9.61
N ASN A 336 -15.24 20.09 -9.04
CA ASN A 336 -14.99 20.03 -7.60
C ASN A 336 -15.81 21.09 -6.86
N ILE A 337 -15.81 22.35 -7.33
CA ILE A 337 -16.66 23.44 -6.80
C ILE A 337 -18.14 23.04 -6.86
N ALA A 338 -18.61 22.49 -7.99
CA ALA A 338 -20.00 22.06 -8.14
C ALA A 338 -20.39 20.95 -7.15
N GLN A 339 -19.51 19.97 -6.91
CA GLN A 339 -19.73 18.90 -5.92
C GLN A 339 -19.74 19.44 -4.48
N ILE A 340 -18.83 20.36 -4.14
CA ILE A 340 -18.77 21.00 -2.81
C ILE A 340 -20.04 21.82 -2.56
N ASN A 341 -20.46 22.65 -3.52
CA ASN A 341 -21.66 23.48 -3.41
C ASN A 341 -22.95 22.65 -3.33
N ALA A 342 -23.00 21.47 -3.95
CA ALA A 342 -24.10 20.52 -3.78
C ALA A 342 -24.13 19.89 -2.38
N ALA A 343 -22.96 19.62 -1.78
CA ALA A 343 -22.86 19.10 -0.42
C ALA A 343 -23.28 20.16 0.63
N LEU A 344 -22.82 21.40 0.49
CA LEU A 344 -23.15 22.52 1.39
C LEU A 344 -24.67 22.77 1.45
N LYS A 345 -25.32 22.91 0.29
CA LYS A 345 -26.78 23.08 0.19
C LYS A 345 -27.57 21.94 0.82
N LYS A 346 -27.04 20.71 0.77
CA LYS A 346 -27.68 19.56 1.43
C LYS A 346 -27.59 19.67 2.96
N SER A 347 -26.45 20.09 3.51
CA SER A 347 -26.34 20.30 4.97
C SER A 347 -27.19 21.45 5.49
N GLU A 348 -27.40 22.50 4.68
CA GLU A 348 -28.31 23.61 5.02
C GLU A 348 -29.77 23.12 5.05
N GLY A 349 -30.24 22.43 4.00
CA GLY A 349 -31.60 21.86 3.92
C GLY A 349 -31.87 20.62 4.80
N GLU A 350 -30.89 20.18 5.61
CA GLU A 350 -31.07 19.20 6.70
C GLU A 350 -31.10 19.88 8.09
N SER A 351 -31.18 21.22 8.13
CA SER A 351 -31.21 22.04 9.36
C SER A 351 -32.43 22.98 9.51
N GLU A 352 -33.38 22.93 8.55
CA GLU A 352 -34.71 23.56 8.61
C GLU A 352 -35.82 22.55 8.96
#